data_AF-A0A349NJE4-F1
#
_entry.id   AF-A0A349NJE4-F1
#
_cell.length_a   1.000
_cell.length_b   1.000
_cell.length_c   1.000
_cell.angle_alpha   90.00
_cell.angle_beta   90.00
_cell.angle_gamma   90.00
#
_symmetry.space_group_name_H-M   'P 1'
#
loop_
_entity.id
_entity.type
_entity.pdbx_description
1 polymer ?
#
loop_
_entity_poly.entity_id
_entity_poly.type
_entity_poly.pdbx_seq_one_letter_code
_entity_poly.pdbx_strand_id
1 'polypeptide(L)'
;TSEDYRVTQMKYGKGKDKTILHYNERITVSGIPLEAYDYVVNGKPALDWVVERQCVKTDKASGIVNDANDWAIETMHNPRYPLELFLRVITISLETMKIVSGLPALDILES
;
A
#
# COMPACT_ATOMS: atom_id res chain seq x y z
N THR A 1 20.93 -4.98 4.41
CA THR A 1 20.82 -4.49 5.80
C THR A 1 19.48 -3.80 6.00
N SER A 2 19.13 -3.37 7.21
CA SER A 2 17.89 -2.62 7.50
C SER A 2 17.74 -1.39 6.60
N GLU A 3 18.84 -0.69 6.34
CA GLU A 3 18.88 0.50 5.46
C GLU A 3 18.46 0.22 4.01
N ASP A 4 18.65 -1.00 3.50
CA ASP A 4 18.21 -1.34 2.13
C ASP A 4 16.69 -1.21 1.97
N TYR A 5 15.94 -1.37 3.06
CA TYR A 5 14.49 -1.35 3.09
C TYR A 5 13.92 -0.03 3.63
N ARG A 6 14.75 0.96 3.93
CA ARG A 6 14.28 2.26 4.38
C ARG A 6 13.47 2.94 3.27
N VAL A 7 12.29 3.45 3.60
CA VAL A 7 11.42 4.19 2.68
C VAL A 7 11.26 5.64 3.14
N THR A 8 11.48 6.59 2.24
CA THR A 8 11.14 8.01 2.48
C THR A 8 9.76 8.34 1.93
N GLN A 9 9.52 8.02 0.66
CA GLN A 9 8.23 8.22 0.01
C GLN A 9 8.18 7.32 -1.22
N MET A 10 7.23 6.39 -1.26
CA MET A 10 7.02 5.55 -2.44
C MET A 10 6.43 6.38 -3.58
N LYS A 11 6.75 6.00 -4.83
CA LYS A 11 6.29 6.70 -6.02
C LYS A 11 5.89 5.72 -7.11
N TYR A 12 4.77 5.97 -7.77
CA TYR A 12 4.41 5.24 -8.98
C TYR A 12 5.37 5.55 -10.13
N GLY A 13 5.35 4.68 -11.13
CA GLY A 13 6.09 4.87 -12.37
C GLY A 13 5.76 6.18 -13.07
N LYS A 14 6.59 6.55 -14.05
CA LYS A 14 6.44 7.80 -14.81
C LYS A 14 5.02 7.92 -15.38
N GLY A 15 4.42 9.11 -15.26
CA GLY A 15 3.05 9.33 -15.70
C GLY A 15 1.98 8.71 -14.80
N LYS A 16 2.33 8.37 -13.55
CA LYS A 16 1.48 7.62 -12.60
C LYS A 16 1.16 6.20 -13.09
N ASP A 17 2.13 5.57 -13.75
CA ASP A 17 2.04 4.16 -14.11
C ASP A 17 1.98 3.30 -12.85
N LYS A 18 0.79 2.74 -12.59
CA LYS A 18 0.48 1.92 -11.42
C LYS A 18 0.97 0.48 -11.53
N THR A 19 1.51 0.07 -12.68
CA THR A 19 2.13 -1.26 -12.82
C THR A 19 3.53 -1.31 -12.20
N ILE A 20 4.08 -0.15 -11.85
CA ILE A 20 5.42 0.03 -11.28
C ILE A 20 5.33 0.89 -10.02
N LEU A 21 5.95 0.43 -8.93
CA LEU A 21 6.16 1.20 -7.72
C LEU A 21 7.66 1.29 -7.42
N HIS A 22 8.20 2.50 -7.43
CA HIS A 22 9.51 2.81 -6.85
C HIS A 22 9.36 2.92 -5.34
N TYR A 23 9.80 1.89 -4.62
CA TYR A 23 9.75 1.84 -3.17
C TYR A 23 10.83 2.75 -2.56
N ASN A 24 12.06 2.62 -3.05
CA ASN A 24 13.19 3.51 -2.75
C ASN A 24 14.21 3.48 -3.91
N GLU A 25 15.41 4.02 -3.71
CA GLU A 25 16.47 4.05 -4.75
C GLU A 25 17.00 2.66 -5.15
N ARG A 26 16.75 1.63 -4.33
CA ARG A 26 17.28 0.27 -4.49
C ARG A 26 16.22 -0.73 -4.95
N ILE A 27 14.95 -0.50 -4.58
CA ILE A 27 13.87 -1.47 -4.73
C ILE A 27 12.76 -0.87 -5.59
N THR A 28 12.42 -1.59 -6.65
CA THR A 28 11.26 -1.31 -7.51
C THR A 28 10.39 -2.56 -7.60
N VAL A 29 9.10 -2.40 -7.36
CA VAL A 29 8.09 -3.44 -7.60
C VAL A 29 7.54 -3.20 -9.01
N SER A 30 7.46 -4.25 -9.82
CA SER A 30 6.96 -4.16 -11.20
C SER A 30 5.98 -5.29 -11.48
N GLY A 31 5.15 -5.14 -12.51
CA GLY A 31 4.12 -6.11 -12.86
C GLY A 31 2.96 -6.14 -11.88
N ILE A 32 2.66 -5.02 -11.22
CA ILE A 32 1.51 -4.90 -10.32
C ILE A 32 0.22 -4.99 -11.18
N PRO A 33 -0.68 -5.96 -10.94
CA PRO A 33 -1.95 -6.05 -11.66
C PRO A 33 -2.81 -4.82 -11.39
N LEU A 34 -3.38 -4.22 -12.44
CA LEU A 34 -4.17 -3.00 -12.30
C LEU A 34 -5.47 -3.25 -11.54
N GLU A 35 -6.01 -4.46 -11.61
CA GLU A 35 -7.20 -4.91 -10.89
C GLU A 35 -7.00 -4.85 -9.36
N ALA A 36 -5.74 -4.90 -8.88
CA ALA A 36 -5.47 -4.73 -7.45
C ALA A 36 -5.88 -3.35 -6.93
N TYR A 37 -6.03 -2.35 -7.80
CA TYR A 37 -6.47 -1.01 -7.42
C TYR A 37 -7.99 -0.85 -7.35
N ASP A 38 -8.77 -1.85 -7.80
CA ASP A 38 -10.23 -1.80 -7.77
C ASP A 38 -10.79 -1.98 -6.36
N TYR A 39 -9.99 -2.56 -5.45
CA TYR A 39 -10.35 -2.62 -4.04
C TYR A 39 -10.20 -1.25 -3.37
N VAL A 40 -11.33 -0.54 -3.29
CA VAL A 40 -11.44 0.82 -2.75
C VAL A 40 -11.97 0.81 -1.32
N VAL A 41 -11.26 1.47 -0.41
CA VAL A 41 -11.65 1.66 0.98
C VAL A 41 -11.65 3.15 1.31
N ASN A 42 -12.79 3.67 1.79
CA ASN A 42 -12.96 5.09 2.11
C ASN A 42 -12.59 6.03 0.93
N GLY A 43 -13.05 5.69 -0.28
CA GLY A 43 -12.87 6.50 -1.48
C GLY A 43 -11.49 6.45 -2.13
N LYS A 44 -10.58 5.59 -1.66
CA LYS A 44 -9.23 5.42 -2.22
C LYS A 44 -8.83 3.94 -2.34
N PRO A 45 -8.10 3.51 -3.37
CA PRO A 45 -7.55 2.17 -3.45
C PRO A 45 -6.74 1.80 -2.22
N ALA A 46 -6.86 0.57 -1.73
CA ALA A 46 -6.13 0.09 -0.56
C ALA A 46 -4.60 0.26 -0.71
N LEU A 47 -4.07 0.03 -1.92
CA LEU A 47 -2.65 0.26 -2.22
C LEU A 47 -2.24 1.72 -2.07
N ASP A 48 -3.08 2.66 -2.50
CA ASP A 48 -2.80 4.09 -2.41
C ASP A 48 -2.75 4.56 -0.94
N TRP A 49 -3.48 3.90 -0.03
CA TRP A 49 -3.33 4.12 1.41
C TRP A 49 -1.95 3.71 1.93
N VAL A 50 -1.43 2.57 1.50
CA VAL A 50 -0.09 2.11 1.91
C VAL A 50 0.98 3.07 1.41
N VAL A 51 0.92 3.46 0.13
CA VAL A 51 1.87 4.40 -0.49
C VAL A 51 1.88 5.77 0.21
N GLU A 52 0.72 6.24 0.66
CA GLU A 52 0.60 7.51 1.38
C GLU A 52 1.09 7.42 2.84
N ARG A 53 0.78 6.33 3.54
CA ARG A 53 1.01 6.21 4.99
C ARG A 53 2.38 5.66 5.35
N GLN A 54 2.96 4.81 4.50
CA GLN A 54 4.29 4.23 4.71
C GLN A 54 5.37 5.17 4.14
N CYS A 55 5.52 6.33 4.79
CA CYS A 55 6.47 7.36 4.41
C CYS A 55 7.10 8.03 5.64
N VAL A 56 8.08 8.90 5.37
CA VAL A 56 8.60 9.86 6.36
C VAL A 56 7.92 11.20 6.10
N LYS A 57 7.20 11.71 7.11
CA LYS A 57 6.47 12.98 7.00
C LYS A 57 6.68 13.82 8.25
N THR A 58 7.06 15.08 8.03
CA THR A 58 7.14 16.07 9.10
C THR A 58 5.86 16.91 9.11
N ASP A 59 5.20 17.00 10.26
CA ASP A 59 4.13 17.97 10.46
C ASP A 59 4.71 19.39 10.51
N LYS A 60 4.18 20.30 9.68
CA LYS A 60 4.76 21.65 9.53
C LYS A 60 4.52 22.55 10.74
N ALA A 61 3.43 22.34 11.46
CA ALA A 61 3.05 23.19 12.58
C ALA A 61 3.83 22.83 13.85
N SER A 62 3.94 21.54 14.15
CA SER A 62 4.62 21.02 15.34
C SER A 62 6.09 20.69 15.13
N GLY A 63 6.52 20.46 13.88
CA GLY A 63 7.86 19.95 13.57
C GLY A 63 8.06 18.47 13.88
N ILE A 64 7.02 17.76 14.34
CA ILE A 64 7.11 16.34 14.69
C ILE A 64 7.28 15.51 13.43
N VAL A 65 8.32 14.67 13.41
CA VAL A 65 8.59 13.71 12.35
C VAL A 65 7.84 12.41 12.65
N ASN A 66 7.03 11.97 11.69
CA ASN A 66 6.45 10.65 11.67
C ASN A 66 7.22 9.81 10.64
N ASP A 67 8.03 8.88 11.13
CA ASP A 67 8.80 7.94 10.31
C ASP A 67 8.21 6.53 10.45
N ALA A 68 7.56 6.04 9.40
CA ALA A 68 6.96 4.70 9.40
C ALA A 68 7.99 3.55 9.57
N ASN A 69 9.28 3.81 9.29
CA ASN A 69 10.34 2.82 9.46
C ASN A 69 10.63 2.54 10.93
N ASP A 70 10.40 3.51 11.83
CA ASP A 70 10.64 3.34 13.28
C ASP A 70 9.75 2.22 13.82
N TRP A 71 8.47 2.22 13.46
CA TRP A 71 7.54 1.15 13.86
C TRP A 71 7.94 -0.22 13.29
N ALA A 72 8.39 -0.25 12.04
CA ALA A 72 8.88 -1.47 11.40
C ALA A 72 10.10 -2.08 12.12
N ILE A 73 11.00 -1.24 12.63
CA ILE A 73 12.23 -1.66 13.32
C ILE A 73 11.96 -1.97 14.79
N GLU A 74 11.32 -1.04 15.49
CA GLU A 74 11.18 -1.07 16.95
C GLU A 74 10.05 -1.98 17.43
N THR A 75 8.94 -2.03 16.69
CA THR A 75 7.76 -2.82 17.09
C THR A 75 7.68 -4.13 16.33
N MET A 76 7.87 -4.12 15.01
CA MET A 76 7.75 -5.33 14.19
C MET A 76 9.05 -6.14 14.11
N HIS A 77 10.18 -5.55 14.51
CA HIS A 77 11.51 -6.14 14.34
C HIS A 77 11.77 -6.65 12.91
N ASN A 78 11.18 -5.97 11.92
CA ASN A 78 11.27 -6.32 10.50
C ASN A 78 11.38 -5.04 9.66
N PRO A 79 12.61 -4.63 9.27
CA PRO A 79 12.82 -3.48 8.39
C PRO A 79 12.12 -3.59 7.03
N ARG A 80 11.78 -4.82 6.59
CA ARG A 80 11.08 -5.06 5.33
C ARG A 80 9.58 -4.85 5.42
N TYR A 81 9.05 -4.60 6.63
CA TYR A 81 7.62 -4.57 6.88
C TYR A 81 6.85 -3.63 5.94
N PRO A 82 7.28 -2.39 5.65
CA PRO A 82 6.51 -1.51 4.76
C PRO A 82 6.40 -2.07 3.33
N LEU A 83 7.47 -2.69 2.82
CA LEU A 83 7.47 -3.36 1.52
C LEU A 83 6.57 -4.59 1.54
N GLU A 84 6.71 -5.47 2.53
CA GLU A 84 5.88 -6.67 2.67
C GLU A 84 4.40 -6.32 2.82
N LEU A 85 4.08 -5.24 3.55
CA LEU A 85 2.72 -4.75 3.70
C LEU A 85 2.13 -4.37 2.33
N PHE A 86 2.86 -3.61 1.52
CA PHE A 86 2.40 -3.26 0.17
C PHE A 86 2.14 -4.51 -0.68
N LEU A 87 3.08 -5.46 -0.69
CA LEU A 87 2.94 -6.72 -1.44
C LEU A 87 1.75 -7.57 -0.96
N ARG A 88 1.53 -7.66 0.36
CA ARG A 88 0.36 -8.37 0.92
C ARG A 88 -0.94 -7.69 0.54
N VAL A 89 -0.97 -6.35 0.52
CA VAL A 89 -2.15 -5.57 0.14
C VAL A 89 -2.50 -5.75 -1.35
N ILE A 90 -1.52 -5.98 -2.24
CA ILE A 90 -1.81 -6.43 -3.62
C ILE A 90 -2.65 -7.71 -3.60
N THR A 91 -2.18 -8.74 -2.91
CA THR A 91 -2.87 -10.04 -2.84
C THR A 91 -4.24 -9.91 -2.19
N ILE A 92 -4.33 -9.22 -1.05
CA ILE A 92 -5.61 -9.00 -0.35
C ILE A 92 -6.60 -8.30 -1.27
N SER A 93 -6.16 -7.30 -2.03
CA SER A 93 -7.05 -6.56 -2.93
C SER A 93 -7.62 -7.47 -4.02
N LEU A 94 -6.76 -8.27 -4.66
CA LEU A 94 -7.19 -9.22 -5.69
C LEU A 94 -8.13 -10.30 -5.14
N GLU A 95 -7.80 -10.91 -4.00
CA GLU A 95 -8.64 -11.94 -3.39
C GLU A 95 -9.98 -11.36 -2.91
N THR A 96 -9.98 -10.14 -2.38
CA THR A 96 -11.21 -9.45 -1.98
C THR A 96 -12.12 -9.23 -3.18
N MET A 97 -11.57 -8.73 -4.30
CA MET A 97 -12.37 -8.51 -5.51
C MET A 97 -12.91 -9.81 -6.09
N LYS A 98 -12.15 -10.93 -6.02
CA LYS A 98 -12.66 -12.25 -6.39
C LYS A 98 -13.86 -12.66 -5.53
N ILE A 99 -13.78 -12.50 -4.20
CA ILE A 99 -14.90 -12.81 -3.29
C ILE A 99 -16.12 -11.95 -3.63
N VAL A 100 -15.93 -10.64 -3.78
CA VAL A 100 -17.02 -9.70 -4.13
C VAL A 100 -17.68 -10.08 -5.46
N SER A 101 -16.88 -10.42 -6.48
CA SER A 101 -17.40 -10.85 -7.78
C SER A 101 -18.14 -12.18 -7.73
N GLY A 102 -17.85 -13.01 -6.73
CA GLY A 102 -18.49 -14.30 -6.50
C GLY A 102 -19.72 -14.25 -5.59
N LEU A 103 -20.11 -13.06 -5.10
CA LEU A 103 -21.33 -12.92 -4.30
C LEU A 103 -22.58 -13.24 -5.17
N PRO A 104 -23.61 -13.87 -4.59
CA PRO A 104 -24.87 -14.09 -5.29
C PRO A 104 -25.52 -12.75 -5.65
N ALA A 105 -26.40 -12.76 -6.66
CA ALA A 105 -27.22 -11.61 -6.97
C ALA A 105 -28.03 -11.19 -5.73
N LEU A 106 -28.16 -9.87 -5.55
CA LEU A 106 -28.94 -9.32 -4.45
C LEU A 106 -30.41 -9.67 -4.63
N ASP A 107 -30.93 -10.56 -3.80
CA ASP A 107 -32.35 -10.86 -3.71
C ASP A 107 -33.01 -9.92 -2.70
N ILE A 108 -33.92 -9.07 -3.19
CA ILE A 108 -34.65 -8.10 -2.36
C ILE A 108 -36.06 -8.66 -2.16
N LEU A 109 -36.36 -9.08 -0.93
CA LEU A 109 -37.71 -9.52 -0.57
C LEU A 109 -38.66 -8.32 -0.63
N GLU A 110 -39.77 -8.46 -1.36
CA GLU A 110 -40.85 -7.46 -1.34
C GLU A 110 -41.44 -7.36 0.07
N SER A 111 -41.63 -6.12 0.54
CA SER A 111 -42.20 -5.78 1.84
C SER A 111 -43.71 -5.93 1.88
#